data_AF-A0A368KUG7-F1
#
_entry.id   AF-A0A368KUG7-F1
#
_cell.length_a   1.000
_cell.length_b   1.000
_cell.length_c   1.000
_cell.angle_alpha   90.00
_cell.angle_beta   90.00
_cell.angle_gamma   90.00
#
_symmetry.space_group_name_H-M   'P 1'
#
loop_
_entity.id
_entity.type
_entity.pdbx_description
1 polymer ?
#
loop_
_entity_poly.entity_id
_entity_poly.type
_entity_poly.pdbx_seq_one_letter_code
_entity_poly.pdbx_strand_id
1 'polypeptide(L)'
;MGRPRKLPAGMHQRGTAYYARFRTNGRLIRKKLSTNFKAACEMLNDLRARADKAGAGIIDNDYPWDDLKAEFLRWARQEKTMDDDYKRTLGYFETYRPVKRIRAIIHDFVFGFRDWRAARRRRRSLSRM
;
A
#
# COMPACT_ATOMS: atom_id res chain seq x y z
N MET A 1 -31.09 17.34 23.42
CA MET A 1 -29.90 17.11 22.57
C MET A 1 -29.60 15.61 22.52
N GLY A 2 -29.40 15.03 21.34
CA GLY A 2 -29.09 13.60 21.21
C GLY A 2 -27.70 13.27 21.76
N ARG A 3 -27.57 12.16 22.49
CA ARG A 3 -26.30 11.70 23.06
C ARG A 3 -25.27 11.50 21.93
N PRO A 4 -24.03 12.01 22.05
CA PRO A 4 -23.01 11.76 21.04
C PRO A 4 -22.80 10.26 20.90
N ARG A 5 -22.86 9.75 19.65
CA ARG A 5 -22.65 8.33 19.36
C ARG A 5 -21.30 7.90 19.91
N LYS A 6 -21.28 6.82 20.69
CA LYS A 6 -20.03 6.23 21.20
C LYS A 6 -19.24 5.69 20.01
N LEU A 7 -18.10 6.31 19.72
CA LEU A 7 -17.21 5.86 18.66
C LEU A 7 -16.48 4.57 19.09
N PRO A 8 -16.22 3.64 18.15
CA PRO A 8 -15.37 2.48 18.41
C PRO A 8 -13.98 2.90 18.89
N ALA A 9 -13.36 2.06 19.74
CA ALA A 9 -11.99 2.30 20.20
C ALA A 9 -11.01 2.40 19.03
N GLY A 10 -10.16 3.43 19.05
CA GLY A 10 -9.23 3.72 17.95
C GLY A 10 -9.86 4.46 16.77
N MET A 11 -11.12 4.89 16.85
CA MET A 11 -11.76 5.78 15.88
C MET A 11 -11.91 7.19 16.44
N HIS A 12 -11.59 8.19 15.62
CA HIS A 12 -11.82 9.60 15.93
C HIS A 12 -12.60 10.25 14.79
N GLN A 13 -13.56 11.10 15.13
CA GLN A 13 -14.26 11.93 14.15
C GLN A 13 -13.59 13.31 14.11
N ARG A 14 -13.34 13.83 12.90
CA ARG A 14 -12.87 15.20 12.68
C ARG A 14 -13.70 15.83 11.57
N GLY A 15 -14.55 16.78 11.93
CA GLY A 15 -15.55 17.34 11.02
C GLY A 15 -16.51 16.24 10.51
N THR A 16 -16.59 16.10 9.19
CA THR A 16 -17.46 15.13 8.51
C THR A 16 -16.81 13.77 8.27
N ALA A 17 -15.52 13.60 8.59
CA ALA A 17 -14.77 12.39 8.30
C ALA A 17 -14.34 11.64 9.57
N TYR A 18 -14.31 10.32 9.48
CA TYR A 18 -13.79 9.41 10.49
C TYR A 18 -12.34 9.01 10.16
N TYR A 19 -11.55 8.85 11.20
CA TYR A 19 -10.13 8.52 11.14
C TYR A 19 -9.83 7.38 12.11
N ALA A 20 -8.99 6.45 11.70
CA ALA A 20 -8.35 5.49 12.59
C ALA A 20 -7.15 6.16 13.26
N ARG A 21 -7.01 5.97 14.57
CA ARG A 21 -5.83 6.30 15.38
C ARG A 21 -5.70 5.28 16.49
N PHE A 22 -4.88 4.25 16.28
CA PHE A 22 -4.61 3.23 17.28
C PHE A 22 -3.17 2.75 17.21
N ARG A 23 -2.66 2.20 18.31
CA ARG A 23 -1.33 1.57 18.35
C ARG A 23 -1.46 0.06 18.29
N THR A 24 -0.56 -0.58 17.57
CA THR A 24 -0.39 -2.04 17.56
C THR A 24 1.05 -2.35 17.16
N ASN A 25 1.65 -3.38 17.79
CA ASN A 25 3.03 -3.80 17.54
C ASN A 25 4.05 -2.64 17.59
N GLY A 26 3.90 -1.75 18.58
CA GLY A 26 4.74 -0.56 18.74
C GLY A 26 4.51 0.55 17.69
N ARG A 27 3.74 0.31 16.63
CA ARG A 27 3.46 1.26 15.55
C ARG A 27 2.16 2.01 15.80
N LEU A 28 2.14 3.29 15.47
CA LEU A 28 0.95 4.12 15.52
C LEU A 28 0.30 4.20 14.13
N ILE A 29 -0.88 3.61 13.99
CA ILE A 29 -1.65 3.63 12.76
C ILE A 29 -2.57 4.84 12.78
N ARG A 30 -2.41 5.71 11.78
CA ARG A 30 -3.26 6.88 11.55
C ARG A 30 -3.73 6.87 10.10
N LYS A 31 -5.02 6.67 9.84
CA LYS A 31 -5.55 6.62 8.47
C LYS A 31 -6.93 7.27 8.41
N LYS A 32 -7.20 8.01 7.34
CA LYS A 32 -8.56 8.46 7.03
C LYS A 32 -9.40 7.24 6.64
N LEU A 33 -10.58 7.11 7.20
CA LEU A 33 -11.50 6.00 6.94
C LEU A 33 -12.52 6.44 5.88
N SER A 34 -13.66 6.96 6.32
CA SER A 34 -14.75 7.41 5.46
C SER A 34 -15.51 8.57 6.13
N THR A 35 -16.36 9.25 5.38
CA THR A 35 -17.36 10.18 5.93
C THR A 35 -18.61 9.45 6.43
N ASN A 36 -18.86 8.24 5.94
CA ASN A 36 -19.97 7.39 6.40
C ASN A 36 -19.52 6.54 7.61
N PHE A 37 -20.31 6.60 8.70
CA PHE A 37 -20.00 5.88 9.94
C PHE A 37 -19.91 4.37 9.76
N LYS A 38 -20.86 3.75 9.04
CA LYS A 38 -20.90 2.29 8.84
C LYS A 38 -19.67 1.82 8.07
N ALA A 39 -19.36 2.48 6.94
CA ALA A 39 -18.18 2.20 6.15
C ALA A 39 -16.89 2.43 6.97
N ALA A 40 -16.85 3.47 7.81
CA ALA A 40 -15.69 3.72 8.65
C ALA A 40 -15.48 2.62 9.71
N CYS A 41 -16.56 2.05 10.28
CA CYS A 41 -16.46 0.90 11.19
C CYS A 41 -15.90 -0.34 10.50
N GLU A 42 -16.39 -0.66 9.30
CA GLU A 42 -15.88 -1.76 8.48
C GLU A 42 -14.40 -1.58 8.16
N MET A 43 -14.01 -0.39 7.69
CA MET A 43 -12.61 -0.06 7.40
C MET A 43 -11.71 -0.12 8.64
N LEU A 44 -12.21 0.27 9.81
CA LEU A 44 -11.46 0.18 11.07
C LEU A 44 -11.22 -1.28 11.47
N ASN A 45 -12.24 -2.13 11.37
CA ASN A 45 -12.11 -3.55 11.68
C ASN A 45 -11.10 -4.23 10.75
N ASP A 46 -11.19 -3.95 9.44
CA ASP A 46 -10.21 -4.41 8.45
C ASP A 46 -8.79 -3.95 8.79
N LEU A 47 -8.62 -2.68 9.18
CA LEU A 47 -7.32 -2.13 9.57
C LEU A 47 -6.75 -2.82 10.80
N ARG A 48 -7.58 -3.13 11.80
CA ARG A 48 -7.15 -3.82 13.02
C ARG A 48 -6.76 -5.26 12.72
N ALA A 49 -7.62 -6.00 12.02
CA ALA A 49 -7.33 -7.37 11.61
C ALA A 49 -6.05 -7.48 10.78
N ARG A 50 -5.82 -6.55 9.85
CA ARG A 50 -4.57 -6.50 9.07
C ARG A 50 -3.36 -6.19 9.93
N ALA A 51 -3.48 -5.26 10.87
CA ALA A 51 -2.36 -4.87 11.70
C ALA A 51 -1.98 -5.95 12.72
N ASP A 52 -2.96 -6.71 13.20
CA ASP A 52 -2.74 -7.88 14.04
C ASP A 52 -2.04 -9.00 13.24
N LYS A 53 -2.49 -9.28 12.01
CA LYS A 53 -1.82 -10.23 11.09
C LYS A 53 -0.41 -9.78 10.68
N ALA A 54 -0.21 -8.48 10.43
CA ALA A 54 1.10 -7.93 10.07
C ALA A 54 2.11 -8.06 11.23
N GLY A 55 1.65 -8.07 12.49
CA GLY A 55 2.50 -8.39 13.64
C GLY A 55 3.09 -9.80 13.60
N ALA A 56 2.38 -10.74 12.97
CA ALA A 56 2.84 -12.10 12.73
C ALA A 56 3.68 -12.25 11.45
N GLY A 57 4.00 -11.15 10.75
CA GLY A 57 4.73 -11.18 9.47
C GLY A 57 3.90 -11.65 8.27
N ILE A 58 2.57 -11.78 8.43
CA ILE A 58 1.68 -12.26 7.37
C ILE A 58 1.13 -11.06 6.59
N ILE A 59 1.44 -11.01 5.30
CA ILE A 59 0.90 -10.01 4.36
C ILE A 59 -0.23 -10.65 3.56
N ASP A 60 -1.40 -10.01 3.56
CA ASP A 60 -2.58 -10.43 2.79
C ASP A 60 -2.42 -10.05 1.31
N ASN A 61 -2.95 -10.88 0.39
CA ASN A 61 -2.96 -10.57 -1.04
C ASN A 61 -3.81 -9.32 -1.37
N ASP A 62 -4.79 -8.98 -0.53
CA ASP A 62 -5.56 -7.75 -0.67
C ASP A 62 -4.86 -6.51 -0.08
N TYR A 63 -3.61 -6.64 0.35
CA TYR A 63 -2.84 -5.51 0.87
C TYR A 63 -2.59 -4.44 -0.22
N PRO A 64 -2.75 -3.14 0.11
CA PRO A 64 -2.55 -2.07 -0.87
C PRO A 64 -1.11 -1.99 -1.37
N TRP A 65 -0.94 -1.88 -2.68
CA TRP A 65 0.38 -1.78 -3.31
C TRP A 65 1.14 -0.53 -2.86
N ASP A 66 0.46 0.62 -2.77
CA ASP A 66 1.10 1.88 -2.39
C ASP A 66 1.66 1.84 -0.96
N ASP A 67 0.92 1.21 -0.04
CA ASP A 67 1.36 1.04 1.34
C ASP A 67 2.62 0.15 1.36
N LEU A 68 2.62 -0.97 0.62
CA LEU A 68 3.76 -1.90 0.55
C LEU A 68 4.99 -1.24 -0.08
N LYS A 69 4.78 -0.52 -1.18
CA LYS A 69 5.80 0.25 -1.88
C LYS A 69 6.46 1.27 -0.97
N ALA A 70 5.66 2.01 -0.20
CA ALA A 70 6.16 2.98 0.75
C ALA A 70 6.99 2.31 1.86
N GLU A 71 6.55 1.18 2.39
CA GLU A 71 7.31 0.42 3.39
C GLU A 71 8.63 -0.10 2.82
N PHE A 72 8.60 -0.69 1.62
CA PHE A 72 9.79 -1.19 0.94
C PHE A 72 10.79 -0.07 0.65
N LEU A 73 10.35 1.09 0.13
CA LEU A 73 11.24 2.22 -0.13
C LEU A 73 11.80 2.83 1.15
N ARG A 74 11.04 2.83 2.25
CA ARG A 74 11.54 3.25 3.57
C ARG A 74 12.65 2.32 4.05
N TRP A 75 12.47 1.01 3.92
CA TRP A 75 13.51 0.02 4.22
C TRP A 75 14.73 0.19 3.30
N ALA A 76 14.52 0.33 1.98
CA ALA A 76 15.60 0.46 1.02
C ALA A 76 16.48 1.68 1.29
N ARG A 77 15.88 2.80 1.74
CA ARG A 77 16.61 4.00 2.18
C ARG A 77 17.48 3.79 3.42
N GLN A 78 17.07 2.89 4.31
CA GLN A 78 17.81 2.59 5.53
C GLN A 78 18.96 1.61 5.24
N GLU A 79 18.74 0.67 4.33
CA GLU A 79 19.66 -0.44 4.07
C GLU A 79 20.64 -0.20 2.91
N LYS A 80 20.26 0.63 1.92
CA LYS A 80 21.02 0.82 0.67
C LYS A 80 21.16 2.29 0.31
N THR A 81 22.37 2.67 -0.10
CA THR A 81 22.71 4.02 -0.59
C THR A 81 22.02 4.38 -1.92
N MET A 82 21.39 3.42 -2.62
CA MET A 82 20.81 3.59 -3.97
C MET A 82 19.29 3.31 -3.99
N ASP A 83 18.48 4.11 -3.28
CA ASP A 83 17.01 3.97 -3.30
C ASP A 83 16.38 4.39 -4.66
N ASP A 84 17.06 5.24 -5.42
CA ASP A 84 16.58 5.75 -6.71
C ASP A 84 16.45 4.68 -7.79
N ASP A 85 17.33 3.67 -7.78
CA ASP A 85 17.26 2.55 -8.72
C ASP A 85 16.02 1.68 -8.47
N TYR A 86 15.64 1.51 -7.20
CA TYR A 86 14.40 0.86 -6.82
C TYR A 86 13.19 1.68 -7.23
N LYS A 87 13.17 3.00 -6.94
CA LYS A 87 12.08 3.89 -7.38
C LYS A 87 11.88 3.84 -8.89
N ARG A 88 12.97 3.91 -9.66
CA ARG A 88 12.93 3.84 -11.12
C ARG A 88 12.38 2.50 -11.61
N THR A 89 12.80 1.40 -11.00
CA THR A 89 12.34 0.05 -11.38
C THR A 89 10.86 -0.15 -11.05
N LEU A 90 10.42 0.30 -9.88
CA LEU A 90 9.01 0.27 -9.48
C LEU A 90 8.16 1.18 -10.39
N GLY A 91 8.68 2.35 -10.81
CA GLY A 91 8.03 3.20 -11.78
C GLY A 91 7.83 2.53 -13.14
N TYR A 92 8.80 1.74 -13.63
CA TYR A 92 8.60 0.91 -14.82
C TYR A 92 7.54 -0.18 -14.62
N PHE A 93 7.52 -0.80 -13.44
CA PHE A 93 6.54 -1.81 -13.08
C PHE A 93 5.12 -1.26 -13.12
N GLU A 94 4.92 -0.06 -12.56
CA GLU A 94 3.63 0.66 -12.56
C GLU A 94 3.23 1.19 -13.95
N THR A 95 4.22 1.54 -14.78
CA THR A 95 4.00 1.98 -16.18
C THR A 95 3.52 0.82 -17.05
N TYR A 96 4.07 -0.39 -16.84
CA TYR A 96 3.67 -1.57 -17.61
C TYR A 96 2.19 -1.91 -17.39
N ARG A 97 1.76 -1.94 -16.12
CA ARG A 97 0.35 -2.08 -15.75
C ARG A 97 0.13 -1.51 -14.35
N PRO A 98 -0.89 -0.66 -14.13
CA PRO A 98 -1.20 -0.12 -12.81
C PRO A 98 -1.55 -1.23 -11.81
N VAL A 99 -0.94 -1.18 -10.62
CA VAL A 99 -1.17 -2.14 -9.53
C VAL A 99 -1.80 -1.39 -8.35
N LYS A 100 -2.96 -1.86 -7.88
CA LYS A 100 -3.62 -1.31 -6.68
C LYS A 100 -3.46 -2.21 -5.45
N ARG A 101 -3.38 -3.53 -5.64
CA ARG A 101 -3.28 -4.54 -4.59
C ARG A 101 -2.28 -5.62 -4.99
N ILE A 102 -1.66 -6.27 -4.01
CA ILE A 102 -0.65 -7.32 -4.25
C ILE A 102 -1.21 -8.46 -5.11
N ARG A 103 -2.48 -8.85 -4.93
CA ARG A 103 -3.12 -9.92 -5.72
C ARG A 103 -3.10 -9.72 -7.23
N ALA A 104 -2.90 -8.50 -7.71
CA ALA A 104 -2.77 -8.22 -9.14
C ALA A 104 -1.40 -8.62 -9.70
N ILE A 105 -0.41 -8.85 -8.83
CA ILE A 105 0.94 -9.31 -9.16
C ILE A 105 0.93 -10.84 -9.16
N ILE A 106 0.40 -11.41 -10.24
CA ILE A 106 0.45 -12.86 -10.50
C ILE A 106 1.65 -13.21 -11.37
N HIS A 107 1.90 -14.51 -11.55
CA HIS A 107 2.98 -15.02 -12.40
C HIS A 107 3.02 -14.32 -13.77
N ASP A 108 1.91 -14.32 -14.51
CA ASP A 108 1.82 -13.72 -15.85
C ASP A 108 2.14 -12.23 -15.87
N PHE A 109 1.83 -11.51 -14.78
CA PHE A 109 2.23 -10.11 -14.65
C PHE A 109 3.75 -9.98 -14.68
N VAL A 110 4.45 -10.82 -13.89
CA VAL A 110 5.91 -10.77 -13.75
C VAL A 110 6.59 -11.17 -15.06
N PHE A 111 6.13 -12.24 -15.71
CA PHE A 111 6.70 -12.66 -16.99
C PHE A 111 6.46 -11.64 -18.09
N GLY A 112 5.22 -11.13 -18.22
CA GLY A 112 4.91 -10.08 -19.19
C GLY A 112 5.72 -8.80 -18.94
N PHE A 113 5.95 -8.42 -17.68
CA PHE A 113 6.82 -7.28 -17.36
C PHE A 113 8.27 -7.51 -17.80
N ARG A 114 8.81 -8.71 -17.60
CA ARG A 114 10.18 -9.05 -18.01
C ARG A 114 10.34 -8.95 -19.53
N ASP A 115 9.37 -9.50 -20.28
CA ASP A 115 9.38 -9.47 -21.74
C ASP A 115 9.24 -8.05 -22.28
N TRP A 116 8.31 -7.27 -21.72
CA TRP A 116 8.13 -5.87 -22.04
C TRP A 116 9.40 -5.04 -21.81
N ARG A 117 10.07 -5.27 -20.66
CA ARG A 117 11.32 -4.57 -20.32
C ARG A 117 12.46 -4.95 -21.27
N ALA A 118 12.56 -6.23 -21.65
CA ALA A 118 13.55 -6.71 -22.61
C ALA A 118 13.33 -6.09 -24.01
N ALA A 119 12.09 -6.07 -24.50
CA ALA A 119 11.74 -5.44 -25.77
C ALA A 119 12.06 -3.94 -25.78
N ARG A 120 11.77 -3.23 -24.70
CA ARG A 120 12.07 -1.79 -24.57
C ARG A 120 13.57 -1.48 -24.59
N ARG A 121 14.41 -2.36 -24.03
CA ARG A 121 15.87 -2.22 -24.12
C ARG A 121 16.38 -2.38 -25.56
N ARG A 122 15.87 -3.38 -26.29
CA ARG A 122 16.22 -3.60 -27.70
C ARG A 122 15.84 -2.43 -28.61
N ARG A 123 14.67 -1.80 -28.37
CA ARG A 123 14.26 -0.61 -29.13
C ARG A 123 15.17 0.60 -28.89
N ARG A 124 15.63 0.80 -27.64
CA ARG A 124 16.56 1.90 -27.30
C ARG A 124 17.95 1.74 -27.89
N SER A 125 18.43 0.50 -28.07
CA SER A 125 19.72 0.25 -28.74
C SER A 125 19.64 0.48 -30.24
N LEU A 126 18.49 0.19 -30.87
CA LEU A 126 18.28 0.38 -32.30
C LEU A 126 18.09 1.85 -32.70
N SER A 127 17.47 2.69 -31.86
CA SER A 127 17.36 4.14 -32.12
C SER A 127 18.64 4.94 -31.84
N ARG A 128 19.73 4.28 -31.44
CA ARG A 128 21.05 4.90 -31.19
C ARG A 128 22.08 4.56 -32.25
N MET A 129 21.71 3.75 -33.25
CA MET A 129 22.45 3.53 -34.50
C MET A 129 21.80 4.37 -35.60
#